data_AF-A0ABD5VGZ0-F1
#
_entry.id   AF-A0ABD5VGZ0-F1
#
_cell.length_a   1.000
_cell.length_b   1.000
_cell.length_c   1.000
_cell.angle_alpha   90.00
_cell.angle_beta   90.00
_cell.angle_gamma   90.00
#
_symmetry.space_group_name_H-M   'P 1'
#
loop_
_entity.id
_entity.type
_entity.pdbx_description
1 polymer ?
#
loop_
_entity_poly.entity_id
_entity_poly.type
_entity_poly.pdbx_seq_one_letter_code
_entity_poly.pdbx_strand_id
1 'polypeptide(L)'
;MDEFDPANLTDDELIAAIISDSIGYASPRHAAFHVRDYRDGETGVHCERGHAIFDGDLLALMESAGRHWLGKSEQDKQRLLAKVQRWAELEDEDRMAGVTLSMMMPVGGL
;
A
#
# COMPACT_ATOMS: atom_id res chain seq x y z
N MET A 1 -14.32 21.82 -4.57
CA MET A 1 -13.39 20.95 -3.82
C MET A 1 -12.72 20.14 -4.90
N ASP A 2 -11.43 20.36 -5.15
CA ASP A 2 -10.73 19.55 -6.15
C ASP A 2 -10.88 18.09 -5.75
N GLU A 3 -11.34 17.27 -6.69
CA GLU A 3 -11.53 15.85 -6.48
C GLU A 3 -10.16 15.21 -6.24
N PHE A 4 -10.02 14.46 -5.15
CA PHE A 4 -8.75 13.81 -4.83
C PHE A 4 -8.45 12.77 -5.91
N ASP A 5 -7.31 12.95 -6.60
CA ASP A 5 -6.81 11.99 -7.58
C ASP A 5 -5.54 11.29 -7.02
N PRO A 6 -5.59 9.96 -6.77
CA PRO A 6 -4.44 9.17 -6.36
C PRO A 6 -3.23 9.28 -7.29
N ALA A 7 -3.43 9.63 -8.56
CA ALA A 7 -2.36 9.78 -9.53
C ALA A 7 -1.33 10.86 -9.17
N ASN A 8 -1.71 11.83 -8.30
CA ASN A 8 -0.84 12.90 -7.81
C ASN A 8 0.17 12.44 -6.75
N LEU A 9 0.00 11.25 -6.17
CA LEU A 9 0.96 10.67 -5.23
C LEU A 9 2.07 9.95 -6.01
N THR A 10 3.27 9.93 -5.44
CA THR A 10 4.37 9.11 -5.95
C THR A 10 4.09 7.62 -5.73
N ASP A 11 4.79 6.75 -6.46
CA ASP A 11 4.60 5.31 -6.31
C ASP A 11 4.98 4.82 -4.90
N ASP A 12 6.05 5.38 -4.31
CA ASP A 12 6.46 5.07 -2.94
C ASP A 12 5.39 5.48 -1.91
N GLU A 13 4.75 6.63 -2.12
CA GLU A 13 3.63 7.08 -1.27
C GLU A 13 2.42 6.17 -1.41
N LEU A 14 2.05 5.76 -2.63
CA LEU A 14 0.95 4.83 -2.85
C LEU A 14 1.24 3.44 -2.26
N ILE A 15 2.46 2.93 -2.39
CA ILE A 15 2.88 1.67 -1.78
C ILE A 15 2.74 1.77 -0.25
N ALA A 16 3.29 2.82 0.36
CA ALA A 16 3.20 3.03 1.80
C ALA A 16 1.75 3.23 2.28
N ALA A 17 0.94 3.91 1.47
CA ALA A 17 -0.48 4.12 1.71
C ALA A 17 -1.26 2.81 1.73
N ILE A 18 -1.09 1.95 0.72
CA ILE A 18 -1.75 0.65 0.61
C ILE A 18 -1.35 -0.26 1.79
N ILE A 19 -0.08 -0.28 2.15
CA ILE A 19 0.42 -1.08 3.28
C ILE A 19 -0.20 -0.56 4.59
N SER A 20 -0.24 0.75 4.79
CA SER A 20 -0.81 1.32 6.02
C SER A 20 -2.33 1.15 6.09
N ASP A 21 -3.02 1.30 4.97
CA ASP A 21 -4.49 1.14 4.85
C ASP A 21 -4.92 -0.32 4.99
N SER A 22 -4.07 -1.26 4.59
CA SER A 22 -4.27 -2.69 4.80
C SER A 22 -3.81 -3.18 6.18
N ILE A 23 -3.40 -2.28 7.09
CA ILE A 23 -2.89 -2.60 8.42
C ILE A 23 -1.71 -3.59 8.33
N GLY A 24 -0.88 -3.47 7.29
CA GLY A 24 0.30 -4.31 7.07
C GLY A 24 0.02 -5.66 6.41
N TYR A 25 -1.23 -5.95 6.03
CA TYR A 25 -1.57 -7.18 5.30
C TYR A 25 -0.92 -7.23 3.91
N ALA A 26 -0.77 -6.08 3.24
CA ALA A 26 0.00 -6.00 2.00
C ALA A 26 1.51 -5.94 2.31
N SER A 27 2.32 -6.75 1.62
CA SER A 27 3.77 -6.55 1.55
C SER A 27 4.13 -5.44 0.56
N PRO A 28 5.34 -4.86 0.62
CA PRO A 28 5.84 -3.90 -0.36
C PRO A 28 5.71 -4.39 -1.80
N ARG A 29 6.15 -5.62 -2.08
CA ARG A 29 6.02 -6.19 -3.42
C ARG A 29 4.55 -6.34 -3.85
N HIS A 30 3.67 -6.76 -2.95
CA HIS A 30 2.25 -6.90 -3.26
C HIS A 30 1.60 -5.54 -3.56
N ALA A 31 1.88 -4.52 -2.74
CA ALA A 31 1.39 -3.16 -2.96
C ALA A 31 1.96 -2.57 -4.27
N ALA A 32 3.23 -2.82 -4.58
CA ALA A 32 3.85 -2.37 -5.83
C ALA A 32 3.17 -2.94 -7.08
N PHE A 33 2.66 -4.19 -7.03
CA PHE A 33 1.87 -4.73 -8.14
C PHE A 33 0.60 -3.94 -8.38
N HIS A 34 -0.17 -3.62 -7.33
CA HIS A 34 -1.37 -2.79 -7.47
C HIS A 34 -1.04 -1.41 -8.04
N VAL A 35 0.02 -0.77 -7.56
CA VAL A 35 0.45 0.55 -8.06
C VAL A 35 0.82 0.47 -9.53
N ARG A 36 1.61 -0.53 -9.93
CA ARG A 36 1.96 -0.74 -11.34
C ARG A 36 0.72 -0.94 -12.20
N ASP A 37 -0.16 -1.86 -11.82
CA ASP A 37 -1.37 -2.18 -12.57
C ASP A 37 -2.26 -0.91 -12.71
N TYR A 38 -2.33 -0.07 -11.67
CA TYR A 38 -3.03 1.21 -11.72
C TYR A 38 -2.37 2.21 -12.69
N ARG A 39 -1.04 2.32 -12.68
CA ARG A 39 -0.30 3.18 -13.65
C ARG A 39 -0.45 2.70 -15.09
N ASP A 40 -0.59 1.40 -15.29
CA ASP A 40 -0.81 0.79 -16.60
C ASP A 40 -2.27 0.93 -17.08
N GLY A 41 -3.17 1.48 -16.24
CA GLY A 41 -4.58 1.69 -16.56
C GLY A 41 -5.46 0.46 -16.40
N GLU A 42 -4.97 -0.56 -15.70
CA GLU A 42 -5.79 -1.70 -15.31
C GLU A 42 -6.87 -1.29 -14.32
N THR A 43 -7.95 -2.06 -14.26
CA THR A 43 -9.11 -1.73 -13.43
C THR A 43 -9.35 -2.73 -12.30
N GLY A 44 -8.67 -3.87 -12.32
CA GLY A 44 -8.96 -5.01 -11.44
C GLY A 44 -7.89 -5.24 -10.37
N VAL A 45 -8.32 -5.71 -9.19
CA VAL A 45 -7.43 -6.28 -8.15
C VAL A 45 -7.64 -7.78 -8.03
N HIS A 46 -6.55 -8.51 -7.79
CA HIS A 46 -6.56 -9.99 -7.75
C HIS A 46 -6.33 -10.60 -6.36
N CYS A 47 -6.30 -9.78 -5.29
CA CYS A 47 -6.12 -10.27 -3.92
C CYS A 47 -7.45 -10.39 -3.16
N GLU A 48 -7.48 -11.26 -2.15
CA GLU A 48 -8.67 -11.51 -1.32
C GLU A 48 -9.23 -10.22 -0.72
N ARG A 49 -8.36 -9.35 -0.16
CA ARG A 49 -8.76 -8.04 0.36
C ARG A 49 -9.39 -7.16 -0.73
N GLY A 50 -8.79 -7.17 -1.92
CA GLY A 50 -9.26 -6.40 -3.07
C GLY A 50 -10.70 -6.75 -3.44
N HIS A 51 -11.01 -8.04 -3.53
CA HIS A 51 -12.36 -8.51 -3.78
C HIS A 51 -13.31 -8.29 -2.58
N ALA A 52 -12.86 -8.58 -1.36
CA ALA A 52 -13.72 -8.52 -0.19
C ALA A 52 -14.12 -7.09 0.22
N ILE A 53 -13.23 -6.11 0.03
CA ILE A 53 -13.46 -4.71 0.47
C ILE A 53 -13.86 -3.82 -0.69
N PHE A 54 -13.29 -4.03 -1.87
CA PHE A 54 -13.43 -3.13 -3.02
C PHE A 54 -14.13 -3.77 -4.22
N ASP A 55 -14.73 -4.96 -4.07
CA ASP A 55 -15.40 -5.71 -5.14
C ASP A 55 -14.53 -5.95 -6.39
N GLY A 56 -13.20 -5.98 -6.21
CA GLY A 56 -12.27 -6.11 -7.33
C GLY A 56 -11.91 -4.80 -8.03
N ASP A 57 -12.39 -3.64 -7.56
CA ASP A 57 -12.09 -2.32 -8.14
C ASP A 57 -10.73 -1.78 -7.67
N LEU A 58 -9.80 -1.62 -8.61
CA LEU A 58 -8.47 -1.09 -8.36
C LEU A 58 -8.47 0.41 -8.05
N LEU A 59 -9.32 1.21 -8.70
CA LEU A 59 -9.40 2.64 -8.44
C LEU A 59 -9.92 2.89 -7.03
N ALA A 60 -10.94 2.14 -6.59
CA ALA A 60 -11.47 2.23 -5.23
C ALA A 60 -10.40 1.90 -4.17
N LEU A 61 -9.55 0.89 -4.43
CA LEU A 61 -8.40 0.57 -3.57
C LEU A 61 -7.42 1.75 -3.50
N MET A 62 -7.06 2.34 -4.65
CA MET A 62 -6.13 3.48 -4.72
C MET A 62 -6.68 4.73 -4.02
N GLU A 63 -7.96 5.02 -4.19
CA GLU A 63 -8.63 6.13 -3.50
C GLU A 63 -8.63 5.93 -1.98
N SER A 64 -8.95 4.72 -1.51
CA SER A 64 -8.92 4.39 -0.07
C SER A 64 -7.54 4.62 0.52
N ALA A 65 -6.51 4.04 -0.12
CA ALA A 65 -5.12 4.21 0.30
C ALA A 65 -4.71 5.69 0.28
N GLY A 66 -4.98 6.39 -0.82
CA GLY A 66 -4.62 7.80 -0.97
C GLY A 66 -5.28 8.72 0.06
N ARG A 67 -6.57 8.53 0.35
CA ARG A 67 -7.26 9.27 1.44
C ARG A 67 -6.66 8.96 2.81
N HIS A 68 -6.33 7.69 3.08
CA HIS A 68 -5.64 7.28 4.30
C HIS A 68 -4.26 7.94 4.43
N TRP A 69 -3.53 8.10 3.33
CA TRP A 69 -2.24 8.81 3.29
C TRP A 69 -2.38 10.29 3.63
N LEU A 70 -3.34 10.98 3.02
CA LEU A 70 -3.58 12.41 3.26
C LEU A 70 -3.96 12.72 4.71
N GLY A 71 -4.60 11.77 5.40
CA GLY A 71 -4.96 11.91 6.81
C GLY A 71 -3.77 11.82 7.79
N LYS A 72 -2.56 11.48 7.32
CA LYS A 72 -1.38 11.29 8.18
C LYS A 72 -0.56 12.56 8.34
N SER A 73 0.09 12.69 9.50
CA SER A 73 1.09 13.72 9.72
C SER A 73 2.34 13.47 8.85
N GLU A 74 3.09 14.52 8.53
CA GLU A 74 4.35 14.37 7.78
C GLU A 74 5.36 13.48 8.50
N GLN A 75 5.38 13.51 9.83
CA GLN A 75 6.23 12.63 10.63
C GLN A 75 5.85 11.15 10.45
N ASP A 76 4.55 10.84 10.43
CA ASP A 76 4.06 9.47 10.22
C ASP A 76 4.34 9.00 8.80
N LYS A 77 4.17 9.87 7.80
CA LYS A 77 4.50 9.59 6.40
C LYS A 77 5.98 9.22 6.25
N GLN A 78 6.88 10.02 6.81
CA GLN A 78 8.32 9.75 6.79
C GLN A 78 8.67 8.43 7.49
N ARG A 79 8.06 8.16 8.66
CA ARG A 79 8.27 6.91 9.39
C ARG A 79 7.79 5.69 8.60
N LEU A 80 6.64 5.79 7.93
CA LEU A 80 6.09 4.73 7.10
C LEU A 80 6.97 4.46 5.88
N LEU A 81 7.38 5.49 5.15
CA LEU A 81 8.28 5.36 3.99
C LEU A 81 9.58 4.64 4.37
N ALA A 82 10.23 5.08 5.45
CA ALA A 82 11.46 4.43 5.93
C ALA A 82 11.23 2.96 6.32
N LYS A 83 10.09 2.64 6.95
CA LYS A 83 9.74 1.27 7.32
C LYS A 83 9.48 0.39 6.09
N VAL A 84 8.76 0.92 5.10
CA VAL A 84 8.44 0.22 3.85
C VAL A 84 9.70 -0.04 3.05
N GLN A 85 10.60 0.94 2.95
CA GLN A 85 11.89 0.76 2.31
C GLN A 85 12.70 -0.36 2.97
N ARG A 86 12.81 -0.34 4.31
CA ARG A 86 13.53 -1.39 5.04
C ARG A 86 12.89 -2.77 4.86
N TRP A 87 11.57 -2.83 4.78
CA TRP A 87 10.86 -4.09 4.50
C TRP A 87 11.12 -4.57 3.07
N ALA A 88 11.09 -3.68 2.08
CA ALA A 88 11.39 -4.03 0.70
C ALA A 88 12.80 -4.62 0.55
N GLU A 89 13.80 -4.02 1.20
CA GLU A 89 15.18 -4.55 1.25
C GLU A 89 15.22 -5.99 1.79
N LEU A 90 14.50 -6.26 2.89
CA LEU A 90 14.44 -7.60 3.48
C LEU A 90 13.72 -8.61 2.56
N GLU A 91 12.69 -8.17 1.83
CA GLU A 91 11.95 -9.04 0.89
C GLU A 91 12.75 -9.39 -0.38
N ASP A 92 13.72 -8.55 -0.74
CA ASP A 92 14.66 -8.82 -1.83
C ASP A 92 15.79 -9.77 -1.40
N GLU A 93 16.22 -9.72 -0.14
CA GLU A 93 17.17 -10.67 0.45
C GLU A 93 16.54 -12.05 0.69
N ASP A 94 15.31 -12.09 1.21
CA ASP A 94 14.52 -13.31 1.41
C ASP A 94 13.05 -13.05 1.08
N ARG A 95 12.60 -13.64 -0.04
CA ARG A 95 11.22 -13.53 -0.51
C ARG A 95 10.19 -14.01 0.53
N MET A 96 10.53 -14.96 1.40
CA MET A 96 9.64 -15.43 2.46
C MET A 96 9.58 -14.49 3.67
N ALA A 97 10.57 -13.60 3.84
CA ALA A 97 10.54 -12.57 4.87
C ALA A 97 9.40 -11.56 4.61
N GLY A 98 9.09 -11.27 3.35
CA GLY A 98 7.99 -10.39 2.95
C GLY A 98 6.64 -10.81 3.54
N VAL A 99 6.24 -12.06 3.29
CA VAL A 99 4.98 -12.62 3.79
C VAL A 99 4.99 -12.76 5.31
N THR A 100 6.10 -13.24 5.87
CA THR A 100 6.26 -13.43 7.32
C THR A 100 6.10 -12.11 8.09
N LEU A 101 6.70 -11.02 7.61
CA LEU A 101 6.57 -9.70 8.22
C LEU A 101 5.13 -9.15 8.11
N SER A 102 4.43 -9.36 6.99
CA SER A 102 3.02 -8.95 6.86
C SER A 102 2.10 -9.64 7.86
N MET A 103 2.40 -10.92 8.18
CA MET A 103 1.62 -11.73 9.11
C MET A 103 1.96 -11.45 10.58
N MET A 104 3.19 -11.02 10.87
CA MET A 104 3.68 -10.83 12.24
C MET A 104 3.59 -9.38 12.76
N MET A 105 3.45 -8.39 11.87
CA MET A 105 3.46 -6.98 12.24
C MET A 105 2.08 -6.35 12.01
N PRO A 106 1.11 -6.49 12.94
CA PRO A 106 0.00 -5.57 12.96
C PRO A 106 0.59 -4.17 13.13
N VAL A 107 0.22 -3.24 12.26
CA VAL A 107 0.73 -1.85 12.27
C VAL A 107 0.20 -1.06 13.49
N GLY A 108 -0.21 -1.76 14.56
CA GLY A 108 -0.78 -1.25 15.80
C GLY A 108 0.20 -1.16 16.98
N GLY A 109 1.51 -1.33 16.75
CA GLY A 109 2.57 -0.94 17.69
C GLY A 109 3.32 0.28 17.15
N LEU A 110 2.60 1.36 16.86
CA LEU A 110 3.12 2.63 16.30
C LEU A 110 2.86 3.79 17.24
#